data_AF-A0A954Y4S6-F1
#
_entry.id   AF-A0A954Y4S6-F1
#
_cell.length_a   1.000
_cell.length_b   1.000
_cell.length_c   1.000
_cell.angle_alpha   90.00
_cell.angle_beta   90.00
_cell.angle_gamma   90.00
#
_symmetry.space_group_name_H-M   'P 1'
#
loop_
_entity.id
_entity.type
_entity.pdbx_description
1 polymer ?
#
loop_
_entity_poly.entity_id
_entity_poly.type
_entity_poly.pdbx_seq_one_letter_code
_entity_poly.pdbx_strand_id
1 'polypeptide(L)'
;MPVKDYKNQVAELSPREREVVRLLTLGCTCVEVGKILDIASSTVDNHKSRAMDKLGVHKLALLTRVAIKHRLTSVGEQLTAAEKRKRGRKLDGWN
;
A
#
# COMPACT_ATOMS: atom_id res chain seq x y z
N MET A 1 -13.58 7.81 22.37
CA MET A 1 -13.08 7.79 20.98
C MET A 1 -14.07 6.96 20.16
N PRO A 2 -14.65 7.47 19.06
CA PRO A 2 -15.51 6.64 18.22
C PRO A 2 -14.69 5.45 17.72
N VAL A 3 -15.22 4.25 17.89
CA VAL A 3 -14.64 3.03 17.33
C VAL A 3 -14.71 3.15 15.80
N LYS A 4 -13.57 3.43 15.15
CA LYS A 4 -13.50 3.44 13.69
C LYS A 4 -13.93 2.08 13.16
N ASP A 5 -14.99 2.04 12.37
CA ASP A 5 -15.40 0.84 11.65
C ASP A 5 -14.53 0.67 10.40
N TYR A 6 -13.31 0.20 10.64
CA TYR A 6 -12.35 -0.09 9.59
C TYR A 6 -12.86 -1.16 8.60
N LYS A 7 -13.84 -2.00 8.97
CA LYS A 7 -14.35 -3.03 8.04
C LYS A 7 -15.11 -2.38 6.88
N ASN A 8 -15.93 -1.37 7.17
CA ASN A 8 -16.65 -0.61 6.12
C ASN A 8 -15.70 0.28 5.31
N GLN A 9 -14.76 0.95 5.97
CA GLN A 9 -13.77 1.82 5.28
C GLN A 9 -12.87 1.06 4.31
N VAL A 10 -12.55 -0.19 4.62
CA VAL A 10 -11.78 -1.08 3.73
C VAL A 10 -12.59 -1.47 2.48
N ALA A 11 -13.91 -1.62 2.63
CA ALA A 11 -14.79 -1.87 1.49
C ALA A 11 -14.86 -0.66 0.55
N GLU A 12 -14.80 0.57 1.10
CA GLU A 12 -14.81 1.84 0.34
C GLU A 12 -13.52 2.14 -0.44
N LEU A 13 -12.45 1.39 -0.20
CA LEU A 13 -11.24 1.51 -1.01
C LEU A 13 -11.56 1.15 -2.46
N SER A 14 -11.05 1.93 -3.41
CA SER A 14 -11.09 1.54 -4.82
C SER A 14 -10.15 0.35 -5.07
N PRO A 15 -10.34 -0.41 -6.17
CA PRO A 15 -9.40 -1.47 -6.54
C PRO A 15 -7.94 -1.01 -6.57
N ARG A 16 -7.69 0.19 -7.12
CA ARG A 16 -6.35 0.76 -7.21
C ARG A 16 -5.77 1.19 -5.87
N GLU A 17 -6.61 1.75 -4.99
CA GLU A 17 -6.21 2.05 -3.61
C GLU A 17 -5.83 0.78 -2.85
N ARG A 18 -6.58 -0.32 -3.02
CA ARG A 18 -6.25 -1.62 -2.41
C ARG A 18 -4.92 -2.15 -2.90
N GLU A 19 -4.65 -2.11 -4.20
CA GLU A 19 -3.37 -2.53 -4.79
C GLU A 19 -2.19 -1.72 -4.22
N VAL A 20 -2.35 -0.39 -4.16
CA VAL A 20 -1.31 0.50 -3.63
C VAL A 20 -1.07 0.22 -2.15
N VAL A 21 -2.11 0.14 -1.33
CA VAL A 21 -1.99 -0.20 0.10
C VAL A 21 -1.28 -1.54 0.25
N ARG A 22 -1.69 -2.57 -0.49
CA ARG A 22 -1.04 -3.89 -0.45
C ARG A 22 0.47 -3.78 -0.69
N LEU A 23 0.89 -3.19 -1.81
CA LEU A 23 2.31 -3.11 -2.16
C LEU A 23 3.12 -2.26 -1.16
N LEU A 24 2.55 -1.18 -0.65
CA LEU A 24 3.17 -0.35 0.40
C LEU A 24 3.37 -1.15 1.70
N THR A 25 2.38 -1.93 2.11
CA THR A 25 2.47 -2.77 3.32
C THR A 25 3.40 -3.96 3.17
N LEU A 26 3.69 -4.38 1.93
CA LEU A 26 4.77 -5.31 1.57
C LEU A 26 6.16 -4.65 1.53
N GLY A 27 6.26 -3.37 1.90
CA GLY A 27 7.53 -2.65 2.04
C GLY A 27 8.03 -1.97 0.75
N CYS A 28 7.18 -1.82 -0.27
CA CYS A 28 7.55 -1.06 -1.45
C CYS A 28 7.47 0.45 -1.20
N THR A 29 8.36 1.21 -1.82
CA THR A 29 8.28 2.68 -1.91
C THR A 29 7.29 3.12 -2.99
N CYS A 30 6.80 4.37 -2.97
CA CYS A 30 5.90 4.88 -4.02
C CYS A 30 6.50 4.77 -5.43
N VAL A 31 7.83 4.89 -5.56
CA VAL A 31 8.54 4.73 -6.83
C VAL A 31 8.47 3.28 -7.31
N GLU A 32 8.75 2.33 -6.42
CA GLU A 32 8.67 0.91 -6.70
C GLU A 32 7.25 0.45 -7.06
N VAL A 33 6.25 0.94 -6.32
CA VAL A 33 4.83 0.69 -6.62
C VAL A 33 4.48 1.23 -8.01
N GLY A 34 4.96 2.43 -8.36
CA GLY A 34 4.75 3.02 -9.68
C GLY A 34 5.28 2.13 -10.80
N LYS A 35 6.50 1.58 -10.63
CA LYS A 35 7.08 0.62 -11.58
C LYS A 35 6.28 -0.69 -11.67
N ILE A 36 5.81 -1.21 -10.54
CA ILE A 36 5.03 -2.46 -10.49
C ILE A 36 3.69 -2.29 -11.23
N LEU A 37 3.01 -1.16 -10.98
CA LEU A 37 1.67 -0.86 -11.46
C LEU A 37 1.63 -0.08 -12.78
N ASP A 38 2.80 0.23 -13.36
CA ASP A 38 2.99 0.99 -14.59
C ASP A 38 2.32 2.37 -14.58
N ILE A 39 2.54 3.13 -13.50
CA ILE A 39 2.01 4.49 -13.29
C ILE A 39 3.05 5.39 -12.62
N ALA A 40 2.87 6.71 -12.73
CA ALA A 40 3.75 7.67 -12.07
C ALA A 40 3.72 7.52 -10.54
N SER A 41 4.86 7.75 -9.89
CA SER A 41 4.99 7.73 -8.43
C SER A 41 4.12 8.78 -7.73
N SER A 42 3.86 9.91 -8.39
CA SER A 42 2.90 10.94 -7.93
C SER A 42 1.46 10.42 -7.94
N THR A 43 1.08 9.63 -8.95
CA THR A 43 -0.23 8.98 -9.00
C THR A 43 -0.38 7.94 -7.89
N VAL A 44 0.68 7.20 -7.58
CA VAL A 44 0.72 6.31 -6.41
C VAL A 44 0.54 7.09 -5.12
N ASP A 45 1.21 8.23 -4.97
CA ASP A 45 1.09 9.06 -3.78
C ASP A 45 -0.35 9.59 -3.59
N ASN A 46 -1.01 9.99 -4.69
CA ASN A 46 -2.42 10.37 -4.67
C ASN A 46 -3.33 9.21 -4.23
N HIS A 47 -3.11 7.99 -4.75
CA HIS A 47 -3.87 6.81 -4.31
C HIS A 47 -3.60 6.46 -2.84
N LYS A 48 -2.34 6.55 -2.40
CA LYS A 48 -1.94 6.34 -1.00
C LYS A 48 -2.67 7.33 -0.09
N SER A 49 -2.65 8.62 -0.41
CA SER A 49 -3.28 9.67 0.38
C SER A 49 -4.78 9.46 0.49
N ARG A 50 -5.48 9.17 -0.63
CA ARG A 50 -6.92 8.86 -0.62
C ARG A 50 -7.24 7.61 0.21
N ALA A 51 -6.43 6.56 0.10
CA ALA A 51 -6.62 5.35 0.90
C ALA A 51 -6.39 5.62 2.39
N MET A 52 -5.35 6.39 2.72
CA MET A 52 -5.01 6.81 4.08
C MET A 52 -6.12 7.67 4.71
N ASP A 53 -6.72 8.58 3.93
CA ASP A 53 -7.83 9.42 4.37
C ASP A 53 -9.09 8.58 4.65
N LYS A 54 -9.45 7.66 3.74
CA LYS A 54 -10.59 6.74 3.93
C LYS A 54 -10.44 5.85 5.16
N LEU A 55 -9.24 5.32 5.39
CA LEU A 55 -8.91 4.52 6.57
C LEU A 55 -8.65 5.38 7.82
N GLY A 56 -8.55 6.70 7.66
CA GLY A 56 -8.15 7.67 8.68
C GLY A 56 -6.83 7.30 9.36
N VAL A 57 -5.82 6.92 8.58
CA VAL A 57 -4.45 6.61 9.04
C VAL A 57 -3.45 7.53 8.36
N HIS A 58 -2.54 8.13 9.13
CA HIS A 58 -1.58 9.11 8.58
C HIS A 58 -0.12 8.64 8.66
N LYS A 59 0.11 7.37 9.02
CA LYS A 59 1.44 6.77 9.13
C LYS A 59 1.45 5.41 8.46
N LEU A 60 2.52 5.10 7.71
CA LEU A 60 2.67 3.83 7.03
C LEU A 60 2.60 2.62 7.98
N ALA A 61 3.23 2.71 9.16
CA ALA A 61 3.15 1.65 10.17
C ALA A 61 1.71 1.37 10.65
N LEU A 62 0.89 2.42 10.79
CA LEU A 62 -0.53 2.27 11.13
C LEU A 62 -1.32 1.67 9.97
N LEU A 63 -1.02 2.08 8.73
CA LEU A 63 -1.59 1.48 7.53
C LEU A 63 -1.32 -0.02 7.47
N THR A 64 -0.08 -0.45 7.72
CA THR A 64 0.29 -1.88 7.77
C THR A 64 -0.49 -2.64 8.84
N ARG A 65 -0.62 -2.07 10.04
CA ARG A 65 -1.38 -2.72 11.12
C ARG A 65 -2.86 -2.87 10.77
N VAL A 66 -3.46 -1.85 10.16
CA VAL A 66 -4.87 -1.89 9.69
C VAL A 66 -5.02 -2.90 8.55
N ALA A 67 -4.13 -2.90 7.58
CA ALA A 67 -4.17 -3.81 6.43
C ALA A 67 -4.15 -5.28 6.86
N ILE A 68 -3.28 -5.64 7.81
CA ILE A 68 -3.22 -7.00 8.37
C ILE A 68 -4.47 -7.32 9.19
N LYS A 69 -4.88 -6.43 10.11
CA LYS A 69 -6.04 -6.64 10.98
C LYS A 69 -7.33 -6.88 10.20
N HIS A 70 -7.48 -6.20 9.06
CA HIS A 70 -8.67 -6.26 8.22
C HIS A 70 -8.51 -7.16 6.98
N ARG A 71 -7.44 -7.96 6.93
CA ARG A 71 -7.18 -8.95 5.86
C ARG A 71 -7.09 -8.35 4.44
N LEU A 72 -6.61 -7.11 4.32
CA LEU A 72 -6.21 -6.55 3.00
C LEU A 72 -4.91 -7.21 2.53
N THR A 73 -4.06 -7.56 3.49
CA THR A 73 -2.79 -8.24 3.28
C THR A 73 -2.56 -9.28 4.35
N SER A 74 -1.91 -10.38 4.00
CA SER A 74 -1.49 -11.38 4.97
C SER A 74 -0.06 -11.13 5.46
N VAL A 75 0.25 -11.51 6.70
CA VAL A 75 1.61 -11.42 7.26
C VAL A 75 2.62 -12.23 6.43
N GLY A 76 2.19 -13.36 5.86
CA GLY A 76 3.02 -14.21 5.01
C GLY A 76 2.99 -13.82 3.53
N GLU A 77 2.29 -12.75 3.17
CA GLU A 77 2.18 -12.35 1.77
C GLU A 77 3.50 -11.80 1.26
N GLN A 78 3.85 -12.15 0.03
CA GLN A 78 5.05 -11.69 -0.64
C GLN A 78 4.70 -11.16 -2.02
N LEU A 79 5.56 -10.28 -2.53
CA LEU A 79 5.52 -9.89 -3.93
C LEU A 79 5.67 -11.10 -4.85
N THR A 80 4.88 -11.14 -5.92
CA THR A 80 5.00 -12.15 -6.98
C THR A 80 6.35 -12.04 -7.69
N ALA A 81 6.76 -13.08 -8.41
CA ALA A 81 7.99 -13.04 -9.20
C ALA A 81 7.98 -11.90 -10.25
N ALA A 82 6.82 -11.60 -10.83
CA ALA A 82 6.65 -10.49 -11.77
C ALA A 82 6.83 -9.13 -11.08
N GLU A 83 6.21 -8.93 -9.92
CA GLU A 83 6.35 -7.70 -9.12
C GLU A 83 7.79 -7.50 -8.66
N LYS A 84 8.48 -8.55 -8.19
CA LYS A 84 9.89 -8.51 -7.81
C LYS A 84 10.79 -8.10 -8.97
N ARG A 85 10.51 -8.59 -10.19
CA ARG A 85 11.24 -8.19 -11.42
C ARG A 85 10.98 -6.72 -11.76
N LYS A 86 9.72 -6.28 -11.75
CA LYS A 86 9.33 -4.89 -12.08
C LYS A 86 9.83 -3.86 -11.08
N ARG A 87 9.91 -4.23 -9.79
CA ARG A 87 10.41 -3.34 -8.73
C ARG A 87 11.81 -2.81 -9.04
N GLY A 88 12.65 -3.64 -9.69
CA GLY A 88 14.05 -3.34 -9.97
C GLY A 88 14.89 -3.34 -8.68
N ARG A 89 16.18 -3.63 -8.76
CA ARG A 89 17.07 -3.53 -7.59
C ARG A 89 17.14 -2.07 -7.11
N LYS A 90 17.05 -1.89 -5.80
CA LYS A 90 17.47 -0.76 -4.94
C LYS A 90 17.85 0.56 -5.64
N LEU A 91 17.02 1.59 -5.45
CA LEU A 91 17.35 3.01 -5.62
C LEU A 91 17.49 3.72 -4.25
N ASP A 92 17.75 2.99 -3.18
CA ASP A 92 18.25 3.52 -1.92
C ASP A 92 19.78 3.59 -2.05
N GLY A 93 20.33 4.80 -2.19
CA GLY A 93 21.77 5.08 -2.31
C GLY A 93 22.60 4.67 -1.09
N TRP A 94 22.59 3.38 -0.77
CA TRP A 94 23.50 2.68 0.13
C TRP A 94 24.34 1.73 -0.71
N ASN A 95 25.29 2.31 -1.45
CA ASN A 95 26.60 1.77 -1.79
C ASN A 95 27.59 2.93 -1.75
#